data_AF-A0A2T1C3L1-F1
#
_entry.id   AF-A0A2T1C3L1-F1
#
_cell.length_a   1.000
_cell.length_b   1.000
_cell.length_c   1.000
_cell.angle_alpha   90.00
_cell.angle_beta   90.00
_cell.angle_gamma   90.00
#
_symmetry.space_group_name_H-M   'P 1'
#
loop_
_entity.id
_entity.type
_entity.pdbx_description
1 polymer ?
#
loop_
_entity_poly.entity_id
_entity_poly.type
_entity_poly.pdbx_seq_one_letter_code
_entity_poly.pdbx_strand_id
1 'polypeptide(L)'
;MAFHYKTIKVTPVLARNWEISKRYMAENLFKVKHWKIIRDDYRLAPDIEATWFIDPPYKEDAGKGYRYGSKLIDYQQLAEWAKSRKGEIVFCEGHCGDYLPFKPLLELKGVAGKTSKEVIYYQSNKTTQQLELFKLCRQ
;
A
#
# COMPACT_ATOMS: atom_id res chain seq x y z
N MET A 1 -16.79 9.57 15.50
CA MET A 1 -15.56 8.76 15.32
C MET A 1 -15.87 7.30 15.67
N ALA A 2 -16.19 6.45 14.69
CA ALA A 2 -16.77 5.12 14.94
C ALA A 2 -15.78 4.00 15.30
N PHE A 3 -14.47 4.23 15.21
CA PHE A 3 -13.47 3.14 15.25
C PHE A 3 -12.34 3.34 16.24
N HIS A 4 -12.42 4.33 17.15
CA HIS A 4 -11.21 4.74 17.85
C HIS A 4 -10.62 3.63 18.72
N TYR A 5 -11.41 2.78 19.40
CA TYR A 5 -10.94 1.54 20.03
C TYR A 5 -12.10 0.57 20.33
N LYS A 6 -12.75 -0.03 19.33
CA LYS A 6 -13.52 -1.25 19.63
C LYS A 6 -12.51 -2.38 19.77
N THR A 7 -12.29 -2.86 20.99
CA THR A 7 -11.60 -4.13 21.22
C THR A 7 -12.21 -5.15 20.27
N ILE A 8 -11.38 -5.75 19.41
CA ILE A 8 -11.86 -6.80 18.50
C ILE A 8 -12.46 -7.88 19.41
N LYS A 9 -13.77 -8.12 19.26
CA LYS A 9 -14.43 -9.20 19.98
C LYS A 9 -13.81 -10.50 19.50
N VAL A 10 -13.03 -11.15 20.36
CA VAL A 10 -12.45 -12.46 20.06
C VAL A 10 -13.62 -13.44 19.94
N THR A 11 -13.87 -13.91 18.72
CA THR A 11 -14.88 -14.93 18.45
C THR A 11 -14.29 -16.31 18.67
N PRO A 12 -15.10 -17.35 18.91
CA PRO A 12 -14.61 -18.74 19.00
C PRO A 12 -13.80 -19.17 17.78
N VAL A 13 -14.14 -18.66 16.59
CA VAL A 13 -13.40 -18.93 15.35
C VAL A 13 -12.00 -18.32 15.39
N LEU A 14 -11.87 -17.05 15.83
CA LEU A 14 -10.58 -16.39 15.97
C LEU A 14 -9.71 -17.10 17.02
N ALA A 15 -10.30 -17.46 18.17
CA ALA A 15 -9.59 -18.18 19.23
C ALA A 15 -9.06 -19.54 18.74
N ARG A 16 -9.89 -20.32 18.03
CA ARG A 16 -9.49 -21.62 17.46
C ARG A 16 -8.37 -21.48 16.43
N ASN A 17 -8.42 -20.44 15.59
CA ASN A 17 -7.45 -20.24 14.53
C ASN A 17 -6.13 -19.62 15.01
N TRP A 18 -6.07 -19.13 16.25
CA TRP A 18 -4.88 -18.47 16.81
C TRP A 18 -3.63 -19.33 16.71
N GLU A 19 -3.70 -20.62 17.07
CA GLU A 19 -2.53 -21.50 17.04
C GLU A 19 -1.98 -21.70 15.62
N ILE A 20 -2.86 -21.69 14.60
CA ILE A 20 -2.46 -21.77 13.19
C ILE A 20 -1.76 -20.48 12.78
N SER A 21 -2.38 -19.32 13.07
CA SER A 21 -1.79 -18.01 12.76
C SER A 21 -0.45 -17.81 13.47
N LYS A 22 -0.36 -18.17 14.75
CA LYS A 22 0.86 -18.08 15.55
C LYS A 22 2.00 -18.91 14.96
N ARG A 23 1.73 -20.15 14.56
CA ARG A 23 2.72 -21.02 13.89
C ARG A 23 3.19 -20.39 12.58
N TYR A 24 2.26 -19.96 11.73
CA TYR A 24 2.59 -19.33 10.46
C TYR A 24 3.43 -18.06 10.64
N MET A 25 3.07 -17.20 11.59
CA MET A 25 3.84 -15.99 11.91
C MET A 25 5.24 -16.34 12.40
N ALA A 26 5.38 -17.33 13.29
CA ALA A 26 6.68 -17.76 13.81
C ALA A 26 7.59 -18.30 12.69
N GLU A 27 7.05 -19.16 11.81
CA GLU A 27 7.76 -19.71 10.65
C GLU A 27 8.22 -18.61 9.68
N ASN A 28 7.44 -17.54 9.53
CA ASN A 28 7.72 -16.47 8.57
C ASN A 28 8.43 -15.25 9.19
N LEU A 29 8.74 -15.26 10.49
CA LEU A 29 9.30 -14.12 11.20
C LEU A 29 10.60 -13.61 10.56
N PHE A 30 11.41 -14.51 9.99
CA PHE A 30 12.66 -14.16 9.32
C PHE A 30 12.48 -13.21 8.13
N LYS A 31 11.30 -13.21 7.49
CA LYS A 31 10.96 -12.34 6.36
C LYS A 31 10.77 -10.88 6.76
N VAL A 32 10.48 -10.61 8.04
CA VAL A 32 10.14 -9.26 8.52
C VAL A 32 10.98 -8.79 9.70
N LYS A 33 11.71 -9.69 10.39
CA LYS A 33 12.51 -9.34 11.57
C LYS A 33 13.62 -8.31 11.32
N HIS A 34 14.00 -8.09 10.06
CA HIS A 34 14.99 -7.12 9.64
C HIS A 34 14.40 -5.75 9.31
N TRP A 35 13.07 -5.61 9.36
CA TRP A 35 12.39 -4.34 9.08
C TRP A 35 12.69 -3.32 10.16
N LYS A 36 12.96 -2.09 9.75
CA LYS A 36 13.02 -0.92 10.61
C LYS A 36 11.69 -0.19 10.49
N ILE A 37 10.99 -0.01 11.61
CA ILE A 37 9.69 0.63 11.64
C ILE A 37 9.86 2.05 12.17
N ILE A 38 9.45 3.03 11.37
CA ILE A 38 9.36 4.44 11.75
C ILE A 38 7.88 4.76 11.93
N ARG A 39 7.48 5.14 13.15
CA ARG A 39 6.07 5.48 13.46
C ARG A 39 5.92 6.99 13.55
N ASP A 40 5.86 7.63 12.39
CA ASP A 40 5.78 9.07 12.28
C ASP A 40 5.16 9.51 10.95
N ASP A 41 5.15 10.82 10.68
CA ASP A 41 4.79 11.41 9.41
C ASP A 41 5.66 10.87 8.25
N TYR A 42 5.04 10.64 7.09
CA TYR A 42 5.71 10.06 5.92
C TYR A 42 6.90 10.90 5.43
N ARG A 43 6.91 12.21 5.70
CA ARG A 43 7.99 13.13 5.32
C ARG A 43 9.30 12.82 6.03
N LEU A 44 9.27 12.07 7.14
CA LEU A 44 10.46 11.63 7.87
C LEU A 44 11.10 10.37 7.29
N ALA A 45 10.51 9.76 6.26
CA ALA A 45 11.17 8.67 5.56
C ALA A 45 12.51 9.16 4.96
N PRO A 46 13.58 8.35 5.05
CA PRO A 46 14.93 8.76 4.66
C PRO A 46 15.02 9.07 3.16
N ASP A 47 15.81 10.08 2.79
CA ASP A 47 16.05 10.41 1.38
C ASP A 47 17.16 9.53 0.77
N ILE A 48 16.82 8.26 0.54
CA ILE A 48 17.69 7.23 -0.02
C ILE A 48 17.17 6.71 -1.36
N GLU A 49 18.06 6.10 -2.14
CA GLU A 49 17.63 5.34 -3.31
C GLU A 49 16.95 4.03 -2.86
N ALA A 50 15.70 3.85 -3.28
CA ALA A 50 14.90 2.67 -2.94
C ALA A 50 13.82 2.38 -4.00
N THR A 51 13.16 1.24 -3.85
CA THR A 51 11.83 1.02 -4.46
C THR A 51 10.78 1.42 -3.42
N TRP A 52 10.06 2.49 -3.71
CA TRP A 52 9.08 3.13 -2.85
C TRP A 52 7.69 2.57 -3.14
N PHE A 53 7.12 1.86 -2.16
CA PHE A 53 5.72 1.46 -2.18
C PHE A 53 4.92 2.46 -1.36
N ILE A 54 4.05 3.22 -2.03
CA ILE A 54 3.27 4.31 -1.43
C ILE A 54 1.80 3.98 -1.56
N ASP A 55 1.13 3.79 -0.43
CA ASP A 55 -0.27 3.39 -0.31
C ASP A 55 -0.96 4.25 0.76
N PRO A 56 -1.29 5.52 0.43
CA PRO A 56 -1.92 6.41 1.39
C PRO A 56 -3.39 6.03 1.61
N PRO A 57 -4.04 6.56 2.66
CA PRO A 57 -5.49 6.59 2.70
C PRO A 57 -6.05 7.19 1.40
N TYR A 58 -6.74 6.34 0.62
CA TYR A 58 -7.26 6.72 -0.68
C TYR A 58 -8.15 7.95 -0.63
N LYS A 59 -8.10 8.79 -1.66
CA LYS A 59 -8.90 10.02 -1.72
C LYS A 59 -10.40 9.71 -1.55
N GLU A 60 -11.12 10.67 -0.98
CA GLU A 60 -12.55 10.58 -0.70
C GLU A 60 -12.93 9.45 0.28
N ASP A 61 -14.05 8.75 0.02
CA ASP A 61 -14.65 7.76 0.91
C ASP A 61 -13.74 6.56 1.19
N ALA A 62 -12.90 6.18 0.24
CA ALA A 62 -12.06 4.99 0.34
C ALA A 62 -11.02 5.09 1.48
N GLY A 63 -10.55 6.30 1.80
CA GLY A 63 -9.60 6.55 2.90
C GLY A 63 -10.21 7.04 4.21
N LYS A 64 -11.54 7.14 4.35
CA LYS A 64 -12.19 7.68 5.57
C LYS A 64 -12.06 6.77 6.80
N GLY A 65 -11.75 5.49 6.62
CA GLY A 65 -11.67 4.50 7.70
C GLY A 65 -10.44 4.65 8.61
N TYR A 66 -9.39 5.32 8.15
CA TYR A 66 -8.15 5.50 8.89
C TYR A 66 -8.28 6.59 9.96
N ARG A 67 -7.51 6.45 11.06
CA ARG A 67 -7.42 7.46 12.13
C ARG A 67 -6.99 8.83 11.58
N TYR A 68 -6.00 8.82 10.70
CA TYR A 68 -5.55 9.98 9.92
C TYR A 68 -6.01 9.77 8.47
N GLY A 69 -7.33 9.83 8.25
CA GLY A 69 -7.96 9.48 6.98
C GLY A 69 -7.86 10.57 5.91
N SER A 70 -8.47 10.28 4.75
CA SER A 70 -8.37 11.08 3.51
C SER A 70 -8.61 12.58 3.66
N LYS A 71 -9.49 13.00 4.57
CA LYS A 71 -9.78 14.42 4.83
C LYS A 71 -8.61 15.20 5.46
N LEU A 72 -7.61 14.52 5.99
CA LEU A 72 -6.47 15.11 6.69
C LEU A 72 -5.19 15.09 5.84
N ILE A 73 -5.26 14.60 4.60
CA ILE A 73 -4.11 14.47 3.71
C ILE A 73 -4.11 15.61 2.71
N ASP A 74 -2.98 16.30 2.62
CA ASP A 74 -2.67 17.16 1.48
C ASP A 74 -2.11 16.29 0.36
N TYR A 75 -2.97 15.92 -0.59
CA TYR A 75 -2.60 15.03 -1.68
C TYR A 75 -1.63 15.66 -2.68
N GLN A 76 -1.61 16.98 -2.81
CA GLN A 76 -0.64 17.66 -3.68
C GLN A 76 0.76 17.60 -3.05
N GLN A 77 0.85 17.90 -1.75
CA GLN A 77 2.11 17.76 -1.02
C GLN A 77 2.61 16.30 -1.01
N LEU A 78 1.70 15.33 -0.90
CA LEU A 78 2.05 13.92 -0.99
C LEU A 78 2.56 13.53 -2.39
N ALA A 79 1.93 14.04 -3.44
CA ALA A 79 2.36 13.83 -4.83
C ALA A 79 3.77 14.36 -5.08
N GLU A 80 4.03 15.60 -4.64
CA GLU A 80 5.33 16.26 -4.76
C GLU A 80 6.41 15.51 -3.97
N TRP A 81 6.09 15.12 -2.73
CA TRP A 81 6.99 14.32 -1.92
C TRP A 81 7.31 12.97 -2.59
N ALA A 82 6.30 12.28 -3.11
CA ALA A 82 6.49 11.00 -3.80
C ALA A 82 7.41 11.16 -5.02
N LYS A 83 7.14 12.14 -5.88
CA LYS A 83 7.95 12.42 -7.08
C LYS A 83 9.39 12.83 -6.76
N SER A 84 9.62 13.41 -5.58
CA SER A 84 10.97 13.76 -5.12
C SER A 84 11.81 12.56 -4.66
N ARG A 85 11.19 11.38 -4.46
CA ARG A 85 11.91 10.19 -3.96
C ARG A 85 12.91 9.67 -4.99
N LYS A 86 14.07 9.23 -4.51
CA LYS A 86 15.12 8.63 -5.35
C LYS A 86 14.82 7.15 -5.61
N GLY A 87 14.91 6.74 -6.87
CA GLY A 87 14.74 5.35 -7.31
C GLY A 87 13.39 5.10 -7.98
N GLU A 88 12.79 3.95 -7.67
CA GLU A 88 11.55 3.49 -8.29
C GLU A 88 10.37 3.79 -7.38
N ILE A 89 9.25 4.23 -7.95
CA ILE A 89 8.04 4.61 -7.24
C ILE A 89 6.88 3.76 -7.77
N VAL A 90 6.19 3.10 -6.84
CA VAL A 90 4.95 2.37 -7.03
C VAL A 90 3.92 2.99 -6.09
N PHE A 91 3.00 3.77 -6.64
CA PHE A 91 2.02 4.53 -5.87
C PHE A 91 0.61 4.06 -6.24
N CYS A 92 -0.13 3.54 -5.26
CA CYS A 92 -1.50 3.06 -5.44
C CYS A 92 -2.53 4.12 -5.00
N GLU A 93 -3.67 4.14 -5.68
CA GLU A 93 -4.81 4.99 -5.34
C GLU A 93 -6.10 4.38 -5.91
N GLY A 94 -7.26 4.84 -5.44
CA GLY A 94 -8.55 4.53 -6.05
C GLY A 94 -8.87 5.42 -7.25
N HIS A 95 -9.99 5.14 -7.92
CA HIS A 95 -10.50 5.92 -9.07
C HIS A 95 -10.68 7.43 -8.84
N CYS A 96 -10.69 7.91 -7.60
CA CYS A 96 -10.76 9.34 -7.27
C CYS A 96 -9.39 10.05 -7.32
N GLY A 97 -8.28 9.33 -7.53
CA GLY A 97 -6.94 9.90 -7.61
C GLY A 97 -6.75 10.81 -8.81
N ASP A 98 -6.54 12.11 -8.57
CA ASP A 98 -6.39 13.15 -9.60
C ASP A 98 -5.11 14.00 -9.43
N TYR A 99 -4.23 13.62 -8.50
CA TYR A 99 -3.06 14.39 -8.09
C TYR A 99 -1.72 13.84 -8.62
N LEU A 100 -1.75 12.67 -9.28
CA LEU A 100 -0.66 12.12 -10.08
C LEU A 100 -1.24 11.62 -11.41
N PRO A 101 -0.42 11.44 -12.46
CA PRO A 101 -0.88 10.86 -13.73
C PRO A 101 -1.09 9.35 -13.60
N PHE A 102 -2.07 8.97 -12.79
CA PHE A 102 -2.44 7.59 -12.50
C PHE A 102 -2.94 6.89 -13.76
N LYS A 103 -2.61 5.61 -13.88
CA LYS A 103 -3.10 4.70 -14.93
C LYS A 103 -3.99 3.64 -14.31
N PRO A 104 -5.05 3.18 -15.00
CA PRO A 104 -5.84 2.04 -14.54
C PRO A 104 -4.94 0.83 -14.30
N LEU A 105 -5.04 0.22 -13.11
CA LEU A 105 -4.34 -1.01 -12.77
C LEU A 105 -5.28 -2.21 -12.88
N LEU A 106 -6.42 -2.16 -12.18
CA LEU A 106 -7.33 -3.28 -12.06
C LEU A 106 -8.74 -2.83 -11.70
N GLU A 107 -9.73 -3.54 -12.23
CA GLU A 107 -11.12 -3.43 -11.80
C GLU A 107 -11.56 -4.76 -11.19
N LEU A 108 -11.95 -4.74 -9.92
CA LEU A 108 -12.35 -5.93 -9.17
C LEU A 108 -13.81 -5.84 -8.75
N LYS A 109 -14.55 -6.94 -8.95
CA LYS A 109 -15.89 -7.11 -8.40
C LYS A 109 -15.78 -7.58 -6.95
N GLY A 110 -16.27 -6.75 -6.03
CA GLY A 110 -16.35 -7.04 -4.61
C GLY A 110 -17.69 -7.67 -4.20
N VAL A 111 -17.89 -7.77 -2.90
CA VAL A 111 -19.12 -8.32 -2.30
C VAL A 111 -20.26 -7.31 -2.42
N ALA A 112 -21.50 -7.80 -2.58
CA ALA A 112 -22.71 -7.00 -2.66
C ALA A 112 -22.71 -5.97 -3.81
N GLY A 113 -22.12 -6.33 -4.95
CA GLY A 113 -22.13 -5.50 -6.16
C GLY A 113 -21.19 -4.29 -6.12
N LYS A 114 -20.37 -4.16 -5.07
CA LYS A 114 -19.33 -3.12 -5.02
C LYS A 114 -18.25 -3.42 -6.06
N THR A 115 -17.69 -2.37 -6.64
CA THR A 115 -16.55 -2.49 -7.56
C THR A 115 -15.38 -1.68 -7.01
N SER A 116 -14.19 -2.28 -6.97
CA SER A 116 -12.94 -1.56 -6.71
C SER A 116 -12.27 -1.23 -8.02
N LYS A 117 -11.98 0.04 -8.23
CA LYS A 117 -11.24 0.55 -9.39
C LYS A 117 -9.92 1.08 -8.89
N GLU A 118 -8.87 0.28 -9.05
CA GLU A 118 -7.52 0.56 -8.61
C GLU A 118 -6.75 1.26 -9.73
N VAL A 119 -6.01 2.29 -9.37
CA VAL A 119 -5.11 3.00 -10.27
C VAL A 119 -3.70 3.03 -9.69
N ILE A 120 -2.71 3.14 -10.56
CA ILE A 120 -1.30 3.11 -10.21
C ILE A 120 -0.56 4.26 -10.88
N TYR A 121 0.31 4.90 -10.12
CA TYR A 121 1.36 5.74 -10.65
C TYR A 121 2.68 4.99 -10.50
N TYR A 122 3.40 4.88 -11.61
CA TYR A 122 4.68 4.18 -11.70
C TYR A 122 5.72 5.11 -12.30
N GLN A 123 6.84 5.28 -11.60
CA GLN A 123 8.00 6.01 -12.07
C GLN A 123 9.24 5.17 -11.78
N SER A 124 10.11 4.97 -12.77
CA SER A 124 11.37 4.27 -12.58
C SER A 124 12.44 4.92 -13.44
N ASN A 125 13.62 5.09 -12.85
CA ASN A 125 14.85 5.46 -13.55
C ASN A 125 15.59 4.24 -14.13
N LYS A 126 15.13 3.02 -13.80
CA LYS A 126 15.73 1.79 -14.29
C LYS A 126 15.19 1.45 -15.67
N THR A 127 16.07 1.09 -16.58
CA THR A 127 15.69 0.45 -17.83
C THR A 127 14.94 -0.85 -17.52
N THR A 128 13.91 -1.19 -18.31
CA THR A 128 13.09 -2.39 -18.13
C THR A 128 13.91 -3.68 -18.35
N GLN A 129 14.77 -4.05 -17.40
CA GLN A 129 15.64 -5.22 -17.50
C GLN A 129 14.88 -6.53 -17.27
N GLN A 130 13.80 -6.49 -16.48
CA GLN A 130 13.09 -7.70 -16.05
C GLN A 130 12.33 -8.41 -17.19
N LEU A 131 11.91 -7.69 -18.23
CA LEU A 131 11.24 -8.32 -19.39
C LEU A 131 12.21 -9.13 -20.26
N GLU A 132 13.49 -8.79 -20.31
CA GLU A 132 14.51 -9.56 -21.06
C GLU A 132 14.74 -10.94 -20.44
N LEU A 133 14.69 -11.05 -19.10
CA LEU A 133 14.82 -12.32 -18.39
C LEU A 133 13.72 -13.34 -18.80
N PHE A 134 12.50 -12.87 -19.04
CA PHE A 134 11.37 -13.71 -19.45
C PHE A 134 11.27 -13.92 -20.98
N LYS A 135 12.09 -13.22 -21.77
CA LYS A 135 12.27 -13.50 -23.20
C LYS A 135 13.29 -14.62 -23.41
N LEU A 136 14.33 -14.68 -22.58
CA LEU A 136 15.38 -15.71 -22.66
C LEU A 136 14.92 -17.11 -22.22
N CYS A 137 13.89 -17.22 -21.38
CA CYS A 137 13.29 -18.51 -20.98
C CYS A 137 12.30 -19.10 -22.00
N ARG A 138 12.15 -18.50 -23.19
CA ARG A 138 11.24 -18.99 -24.26
C ARG A 138 11.98 -19.43 -25.53
N GLN A 139 13.23 -19.85 -25.41
CA GLN A 139 13.98 -20.55 -26.45
C GLN A 139 14.23 -22.00 -26.05
#